data_AF-A0A1Y1X9P0-F1
#
_entry.id   AF-A0A1Y1X9P0-F1
#
_cell.length_a   1.000
_cell.length_b   1.000
_cell.length_c   1.000
_cell.angle_alpha   90.00
_cell.angle_beta   90.00
_cell.angle_gamma   90.00
#
_symmetry.space_group_name_H-M   'P 1'
#
loop_
_entity.id
_entity.type
_entity.pdbx_description
1 polymer ?
#
loop_
_entity_poly.entity_id
_entity_poly.type
_entity_poly.pdbx_seq_one_letter_code
_entity_poly.pdbx_strand_id
1 'polypeptide(L)'
;MGKCQRKKRNHHSIRDISRAARTRARTKDLDQIHEDLKPENAEKIKNALPDPDLPGMGQNYCIPCARHFTTSFALENHLKTKIHKRRLKALKEKPYTQKEAEAAVGLTTDNDAKRIASIMNAKKDEMQQ
;
A
#
# COMPACT_ATOMS: atom_id res chain seq x y z
N MET A 1 -32.51 39.45 -28.21
CA MET A 1 -32.09 38.18 -27.59
C MET A 1 -30.59 37.95 -27.87
N GLY A 2 -29.71 38.44 -27.00
CA GLY A 2 -28.26 38.34 -27.17
C GLY A 2 -27.73 36.96 -26.77
N LYS A 3 -26.89 36.33 -27.60
CA LYS A 3 -26.24 35.05 -27.29
C LYS A 3 -25.36 35.19 -26.05
N CYS A 4 -25.49 34.27 -25.08
CA CYS A 4 -24.63 34.22 -23.91
C CYS A 4 -23.17 34.06 -24.37
N GLN A 5 -22.29 34.96 -23.93
CA GLN A 5 -20.88 34.92 -24.33
C GLN A 5 -20.24 33.64 -23.76
N ARG A 6 -19.62 32.85 -24.64
CA ARG A 6 -18.90 31.62 -24.26
C ARG A 6 -17.81 32.00 -23.25
N LYS A 7 -17.82 31.39 -22.05
CA LYS A 7 -16.77 31.60 -21.04
C LYS A 7 -15.40 31.29 -21.66
N LYS A 8 -14.46 32.25 -21.61
CA LYS A 8 -13.13 32.16 -22.25
C LYS A 8 -12.15 31.16 -21.61
N ARG A 9 -12.52 30.48 -20.51
CA ARG A 9 -11.65 29.52 -19.80
C ARG A 9 -12.15 28.09 -20.04
N ASN A 10 -11.78 27.52 -21.18
CA ASN A 10 -12.17 26.16 -21.59
C ASN A 10 -11.15 25.07 -21.20
N HIS A 11 -10.07 25.41 -20.49
CA HIS A 11 -9.08 24.40 -20.11
C HIS A 11 -9.63 23.50 -18.99
N HIS A 12 -9.72 22.20 -19.27
CA HIS A 12 -10.08 21.21 -18.27
C HIS A 12 -8.98 21.17 -17.21
N SER A 13 -9.27 21.53 -15.95
CA SER A 13 -8.29 21.67 -14.87
C SER A 13 -7.79 20.30 -14.36
N ILE A 14 -7.17 19.50 -15.23
CA ILE A 14 -6.61 18.16 -14.96
C ILE A 14 -5.26 18.25 -14.23
N ARG A 15 -4.80 19.45 -13.87
CA ARG A 15 -3.47 19.65 -13.28
C ARG A 15 -3.25 18.77 -12.04
N ASP A 16 -4.28 18.57 -11.23
CA ASP A 16 -4.17 17.82 -9.99
C ASP A 16 -4.04 16.32 -10.23
N ILE A 17 -4.76 15.78 -11.22
CA ILE A 17 -4.65 14.39 -11.67
C ILE A 17 -3.25 14.14 -12.25
N SER A 18 -2.79 15.02 -13.15
CA SER A 18 -1.44 14.93 -13.73
C SER A 18 -0.36 15.05 -12.66
N ARG A 19 -0.55 15.89 -11.63
CA ARG A 19 0.40 16.04 -10.52
C ARG A 19 0.46 14.78 -9.66
N ALA A 20 -0.68 14.18 -9.35
CA ALA A 20 -0.78 12.97 -8.55
C ALA A 20 -0.21 11.73 -9.26
N ALA A 21 -0.31 11.67 -10.59
CA ALA A 21 0.23 10.55 -11.37
C ALA A 21 1.78 10.53 -11.44
N ARG A 22 2.46 11.65 -11.13
CA ARG A 22 3.92 11.75 -11.21
C ARG A 22 4.60 10.84 -10.20
N THR A 23 5.68 10.19 -10.61
CA THR A 23 6.52 9.30 -9.77
C THR A 23 6.97 9.99 -8.47
N ARG A 24 7.42 11.25 -8.55
CA ARG A 24 7.86 12.03 -7.38
C ARG A 24 6.79 12.33 -6.33
N ALA A 25 5.50 12.13 -6.67
CA ALA A 25 4.37 12.40 -5.78
C ALA A 25 3.63 11.11 -5.39
N ARG A 26 4.20 9.94 -5.71
CA ARG A 26 3.61 8.65 -5.39
C ARG A 26 3.64 8.40 -3.88
N THR A 27 2.53 7.86 -3.40
CA THR A 27 2.38 7.35 -2.03
C THR A 27 2.65 5.85 -2.01
N LYS A 28 2.81 5.27 -0.81
CA LYS A 28 2.90 3.82 -0.65
C LYS A 28 1.68 3.10 -1.22
N ASP A 29 1.95 1.99 -1.91
CA ASP A 29 0.93 1.13 -2.50
C ASP A 29 0.28 0.22 -1.45
N LEU A 30 -0.81 -0.46 -1.82
CA LEU A 30 -1.61 -1.26 -0.88
C LEU A 30 -0.84 -2.49 -0.38
N ASP A 31 -0.15 -3.18 -1.27
CA ASP A 31 0.71 -4.34 -0.99
C ASP A 31 1.83 -4.00 0.01
N GLN A 32 2.51 -2.86 -0.19
CA GLN A 32 3.54 -2.37 0.74
C GLN A 32 2.95 -2.12 2.14
N ILE A 33 1.74 -1.56 2.22
CA ILE A 33 1.07 -1.29 3.50
C ILE A 33 0.65 -2.60 4.19
N HIS A 34 0.30 -3.64 3.44
CA HIS A 34 0.04 -4.96 4.03
C HIS A 34 1.29 -5.55 4.69
N GLU A 35 2.48 -5.29 4.15
CA GLU A 35 3.75 -5.67 4.77
C GLU A 35 4.03 -4.84 6.02
N ASP A 36 3.78 -3.54 5.98
CA ASP A 36 3.91 -2.64 7.14
C ASP A 36 2.93 -3.00 8.28
N LEU A 37 1.79 -3.60 7.96
CA LEU A 37 0.77 -4.00 8.95
C LEU A 37 1.16 -5.26 9.74
N LYS A 38 2.15 -6.04 9.28
CA LYS A 38 2.67 -7.19 10.01
C LYS A 38 3.20 -6.73 11.38
N PRO A 39 2.99 -7.51 12.46
CA PRO A 39 3.27 -7.07 13.82
C PRO A 39 4.73 -6.63 14.00
N GLU A 40 5.67 -7.38 13.43
CA GLU A 40 7.11 -7.08 13.47
C GLU A 40 7.45 -5.70 12.88
N ASN A 41 6.82 -5.35 11.75
CA ASN A 41 7.06 -4.09 11.08
C ASN A 41 6.29 -2.95 11.75
N ALA A 42 5.06 -3.22 12.20
CA ALA A 42 4.24 -2.26 12.91
C ALA A 42 4.92 -1.80 14.21
N GLU A 43 5.55 -2.71 14.95
CA GLU A 43 6.33 -2.37 16.16
C GLU A 43 7.55 -1.52 15.84
N LYS A 44 8.32 -1.87 14.80
CA LYS A 44 9.47 -1.08 14.34
C LYS A 44 9.07 0.34 13.96
N ILE A 45 7.94 0.49 13.25
CA ILE A 45 7.43 1.80 12.82
C ILE A 45 6.96 2.62 14.03
N LYS A 46 6.28 2.00 14.99
CA LYS A 46 5.82 2.69 16.21
C LYS A 46 6.98 3.14 17.11
N ASN A 47 8.02 2.32 17.20
CA ASN A 47 9.19 2.57 18.03
C ASN A 47 10.32 3.30 17.26
N ALA A 48 10.02 3.85 16.09
CA ALA A 48 11.00 4.59 15.31
C ALA A 48 11.52 5.80 16.10
N LEU A 49 12.80 6.10 15.93
CA LEU A 49 13.42 7.27 16.55
C LEU A 49 12.75 8.56 16.04
N PRO A 50 12.57 9.57 16.91
CA PRO A 50 11.96 10.81 16.52
C PRO A 50 12.84 11.55 15.50
N ASP A 51 12.26 11.84 14.34
CA ASP A 51 12.94 12.49 13.21
C ASP A 51 12.46 13.94 13.09
N PRO A 52 13.36 14.95 13.17
CA PRO A 52 12.99 16.36 13.08
C PRO A 52 12.44 16.80 11.72
N ASP A 53 12.73 16.07 10.64
CA ASP A 53 12.28 16.44 9.29
C ASP A 53 10.81 16.04 9.03
N LEU A 54 10.27 15.15 9.85
CA LEU A 54 8.90 14.67 9.75
C LEU A 54 7.95 15.50 10.64
N PRO A 55 6.70 15.70 10.22
CA PRO A 55 5.73 16.45 11.03
C PRO A 55 5.45 15.68 12.33
N GLY A 56 5.39 16.42 13.44
CA GLY A 56 5.18 15.82 14.77
C GLY A 56 6.36 14.94 15.22
N MET A 57 7.58 15.23 14.77
CA MET A 57 8.79 14.46 15.06
C MET A 57 8.68 12.97 14.69
N GLY A 58 7.83 12.64 13.71
CA GLY A 58 7.56 11.26 13.29
C GLY A 58 6.67 10.45 14.24
N GLN A 59 6.34 10.95 15.44
CA GLN A 59 5.66 10.18 16.49
C GLN A 59 4.19 9.84 16.15
N ASN A 60 3.46 10.79 15.57
CA ASN A 60 2.03 10.63 15.29
C ASN A 60 1.81 10.08 13.87
N TYR A 61 1.99 8.77 13.68
CA TYR A 61 1.88 8.11 12.38
C TYR A 61 0.68 7.17 12.24
N CYS A 62 0.02 7.21 11.08
CA CYS A 62 -1.05 6.28 10.71
C CYS A 62 -0.54 5.26 9.67
N ILE A 63 -0.37 4.00 10.08
CA ILE A 63 0.13 2.91 9.22
C ILE A 63 -0.77 2.69 7.98
N PRO A 64 -2.11 2.52 8.11
CA PRO A 64 -2.98 2.25 6.95
C PRO A 64 -2.95 3.32 5.86
N CYS A 65 -2.73 4.58 6.24
CA CYS A 65 -2.75 5.73 5.34
C CYS A 65 -1.36 6.24 4.98
N ALA A 66 -0.30 5.65 5.54
CA ALA A 66 1.09 6.05 5.36
C ALA A 66 1.33 7.57 5.50
N ARG A 67 0.77 8.17 6.57
CA ARG A 67 0.80 9.62 6.77
C ARG A 67 1.17 9.98 8.21
N HIS A 68 2.07 10.95 8.34
CA HIS A 68 2.44 11.58 9.61
C HIS A 68 1.53 12.79 9.91
N PHE A 69 1.26 12.99 11.19
CA PHE A 69 0.46 14.09 11.72
C PHE A 69 1.29 14.91 12.70
N THR A 70 0.92 16.17 12.90
CA THR A 70 1.61 17.07 13.82
C THR A 70 1.29 16.78 15.29
N THR A 71 0.02 16.46 15.60
CA THR A 71 -0.47 16.23 16.97
C THR A 71 -1.24 14.91 17.09
N SER A 72 -1.34 14.38 18.31
CA SER A 72 -2.14 13.19 18.63
C SER A 72 -3.63 13.40 18.34
N PHE A 73 -4.17 14.57 18.68
CA PHE A 73 -5.57 14.93 18.38
C PHE A 73 -5.88 14.90 16.87
N ALA A 74 -4.94 15.33 16.02
CA ALA A 74 -5.11 15.26 14.58
C ALA A 74 -5.17 13.81 14.08
N LEU A 75 -4.36 12.92 14.67
CA LEU A 75 -4.39 11.49 14.39
C LEU A 75 -5.73 10.88 14.80
N GLU A 76 -6.21 11.15 16.01
CA GLU A 76 -7.49 10.64 16.49
C GLU A 76 -8.67 11.06 15.62
N ASN A 77 -8.68 12.34 15.20
CA ASN A 77 -9.68 12.84 14.28
C ASN A 77 -9.58 12.16 12.91
N HIS A 78 -8.36 11.94 12.40
CA HIS A 78 -8.13 11.22 11.15
C HIS A 78 -8.73 9.81 11.19
N LEU A 79 -8.56 9.06 12.27
CA LEU A 79 -9.11 7.71 12.43
C LEU A 79 -10.64 7.67 12.29
N LYS A 80 -11.33 8.73 12.71
CA LYS A 80 -12.80 8.84 12.62
C LYS A 80 -13.30 9.15 11.20
N THR A 81 -12.44 9.70 10.33
CA THR A 81 -12.82 10.14 8.98
C THR A 81 -13.21 9.00 8.03
N LYS A 82 -14.04 9.32 7.03
CA LYS A 82 -14.45 8.37 5.98
C LYS A 82 -13.28 7.85 5.16
N ILE A 83 -12.25 8.66 4.97
CA ILE A 83 -11.06 8.31 4.17
C ILE A 83 -10.32 7.14 4.82
N HIS A 84 -10.06 7.24 6.13
CA HIS A 84 -9.42 6.18 6.89
C HIS A 84 -10.26 4.89 6.89
N LYS A 85 -11.57 5.01 7.17
CA LYS A 85 -12.49 3.87 7.14
C LYS A 85 -12.54 3.19 5.77
N ARG A 86 -12.49 3.95 4.68
CA ARG A 86 -12.42 3.40 3.31
C ARG A 86 -11.10 2.65 3.08
N ARG A 87 -9.98 3.19 3.57
CA ARG A 87 -8.68 2.53 3.46
C ARG A 87 -8.63 1.21 4.24
N LEU A 88 -9.17 1.19 5.45
CA LEU A 88 -9.33 -0.04 6.24
C LEU A 88 -10.17 -1.08 5.52
N LYS A 89 -11.24 -0.69 4.81
CA LYS A 89 -12.03 -1.62 3.99
C LYS A 89 -11.20 -2.22 2.86
N ALA A 90 -10.43 -1.40 2.13
CA ALA A 90 -9.55 -1.89 1.07
C ALA A 90 -8.47 -2.85 1.60
N LEU A 91 -7.91 -2.60 2.78
CA LEU A 91 -6.90 -3.46 3.42
C LEU A 91 -7.46 -4.75 4.04
N LYS A 92 -8.78 -4.95 4.05
CA LYS A 92 -9.36 -6.24 4.47
C LYS A 92 -9.24 -7.28 3.36
N GLU A 93 -9.22 -6.83 2.12
CA GLU A 93 -9.05 -7.69 0.95
C GLU A 93 -7.58 -8.07 0.81
N LYS A 94 -7.31 -9.25 0.23
CA LYS A 94 -5.94 -9.68 -0.06
C LYS A 94 -5.34 -8.73 -1.10
N PRO A 95 -4.10 -8.23 -0.92
CA PRO A 95 -3.48 -7.38 -1.93
C PRO A 95 -3.24 -8.19 -3.21
N TYR A 96 -3.49 -7.54 -4.34
CA TYR A 96 -3.15 -8.09 -5.65
C TYR A 96 -1.64 -8.19 -5.79
N THR A 97 -1.14 -9.32 -6.31
CA THR A 97 0.30 -9.58 -6.46
C THR A 97 0.64 -9.99 -7.87
N GLN A 98 1.89 -9.77 -8.27
CA GLN A 98 2.38 -10.18 -9.59
C GLN A 98 2.16 -11.66 -9.88
N LYS A 99 2.34 -12.52 -8.86
CA LYS A 99 2.09 -13.98 -8.98
C LYS A 99 0.66 -14.31 -9.36
N GLU A 100 -0.30 -13.52 -8.87
CA GLU A 100 -1.71 -13.68 -9.21
C GLU A 100 -1.99 -13.26 -10.65
N ALA A 101 -1.31 -12.20 -11.13
CA ALA A 101 -1.35 -11.79 -12.54
C ALA A 101 -0.81 -12.87 -13.48
N GLU A 102 0.33 -13.47 -13.13
CA GLU A 102 0.96 -14.55 -13.90
C GLU A 102 0.09 -15.80 -13.93
N ALA A 103 -0.44 -16.21 -12.77
CA ALA A 103 -1.35 -17.35 -12.67
C ALA A 103 -2.62 -17.17 -13.52
N ALA A 104 -3.15 -15.94 -13.61
CA ALA A 104 -4.31 -15.65 -14.47
C ALA A 104 -4.03 -15.82 -15.97
N VAL A 105 -2.77 -15.66 -16.39
CA VAL A 105 -2.31 -15.91 -17.78
C VAL A 105 -1.85 -17.37 -17.96
N GLY A 106 -1.86 -18.18 -16.90
CA GLY A 106 -1.39 -19.57 -16.92
C GLY A 106 0.13 -19.72 -16.78
N LEU A 107 0.85 -18.66 -16.41
CA LEU A 107 2.24 -18.74 -16.00
C LEU A 107 2.31 -19.08 -14.51
N THR A 108 2.71 -20.32 -14.21
CA THR A 108 2.99 -20.75 -12.84
C THR A 108 4.45 -21.11 -12.69
N THR A 109 5.08 -20.67 -11.62
CA THR A 109 6.43 -21.14 -11.25
C THR A 109 6.31 -22.45 -10.48
N ASP A 110 6.94 -23.53 -10.93
CA ASP A 110 6.94 -24.86 -10.28
C ASP A 110 7.73 -24.92 -8.94
N ASN A 111 8.08 -23.78 -8.36
CA ASN A 111 8.87 -23.66 -7.13
C ASN A 111 8.01 -23.84 -5.85
N ASP A 112 6.98 -24.68 -5.91
CA ASP A 112 6.19 -24.99 -4.73
C ASP A 112 7.05 -25.73 -3.71
N ALA A 113 7.27 -25.13 -2.54
CA ALA A 113 8.04 -25.74 -1.45
C ALA A 113 7.50 -27.13 -1.05
N LYS A 114 6.20 -27.38 -1.22
CA LYS A 114 5.58 -28.69 -1.01
C LYS A 114 6.03 -29.74 -2.04
N ARG A 115 6.18 -29.33 -3.31
CA ARG A 115 6.66 -30.20 -4.40
C ARG A 115 8.17 -30.42 -4.30
N ILE A 116 8.93 -29.38 -3.91
CA ILE A 116 10.36 -29.51 -3.62
C ILE A 116 10.58 -30.43 -2.41
N ALA A 117 9.81 -30.28 -1.33
CA ALA A 117 9.88 -31.15 -0.17
C ALA A 117 9.49 -32.60 -0.50
N SER A 118 8.47 -32.83 -1.34
CA SER A 118 8.12 -34.18 -1.76
C SER A 118 9.20 -34.82 -2.64
N ILE A 119 9.84 -34.05 -3.53
CA ILE A 119 10.99 -34.52 -4.32
C ILE A 119 12.21 -34.81 -3.42
N MET A 120 12.49 -33.97 -2.43
CA MET A 120 13.59 -34.18 -1.48
C MET A 120 13.38 -35.40 -0.58
N ASN A 121 12.13 -35.65 -0.15
CA ASN A 121 11.79 -36.84 0.63
C ASN A 121 11.89 -38.11 -0.22
N ALA A 122 11.37 -38.10 -1.45
CA ALA A 122 11.49 -39.23 -2.38
C ALA A 122 12.97 -39.61 -2.68
N LYS A 123 13.85 -38.60 -2.85
CA LYS A 123 15.29 -38.85 -3.04
C LYS A 123 16.01 -39.37 -1.80
N LYS A 124 15.51 -39.08 -0.59
CA LYS A 124 16.06 -39.65 0.66
C LYS A 124 15.74 -41.13 0.77
N ASP A 125 14.53 -41.52 0.38
CA ASP A 125 14.07 -42.92 0.44
C ASP A 125 14.81 -43.80 -0.58
N GLU A 126 15.12 -43.27 -1.78
CA GLU A 126 15.93 -43.96 -2.79
C GLU A 126 17.41 -44.15 -2.38
N MET A 127 17.93 -43.28 -1.51
CA MET A 127 19.32 -43.33 -1.04
C MET A 127 19.49 -44.23 0.21
N GLN A 128 18.40 -44.68 0.81
CA GLN A 128 18.37 -45.57 1.98
C GLN A 128 18.06 -47.03 1.64
N GLN A 129 17.87 -47.35 0.35
CA GLN A 129 17.83 -48.71 -0.20
C GLN A 129 19.20 -49.09 -0.77
#